data_AF-A0A7Z0NDI6-F1
#
_entry.id   AF-A0A7Z0NDI6-F1
#
_cell.length_a   1.000
_cell.length_b   1.000
_cell.length_c   1.000
_cell.angle_alpha   90.00
_cell.angle_beta   90.00
_cell.angle_gamma   90.00
#
_symmetry.space_group_name_H-M   'P 1'
#
loop_
_entity.id
_entity.type
_entity.pdbx_description
1 polymer ?
#
loop_
_entity_poly.entity_id
_entity_poly.type
_entity_poly.pdbx_seq_one_letter_code
_entity_poly.pdbx_strand_id
1 'polypeptide(L)'
;MVALSLFDSQFYLKHNPDVAAAVQQGWITAVEHFQQYGMAEGRSPFSLFNAEYYLAMNPDVAQAVSTGAASVVQHFMSFGANETRDFSPLFDVQAYLDANPDVREAVQQGQISATQHFLQHGVAEARDLGNGVNLSDFAQDPIFSAAIADGNLQAAVERLGDVIPFLPTFIAPTGWQVIPIHALSGQDFVLPAWLGPGITGMIQNLQTKILESGLLDPSNLDPDGTGLKDPTALINLVWEELYGTSPIDIIGVLPPGVDIPGFSAT
;
A
#
# COMPACT_ATOMS: atom_id res chain seq x y z
N MET A 1 -25.46 -0.82 7.16
CA MET A 1 -24.63 -1.49 6.15
C MET A 1 -23.32 -0.73 6.04
N VAL A 2 -22.30 -1.12 6.82
CA VAL A 2 -21.00 -0.42 6.90
C VAL A 2 -20.03 -0.89 5.78
N ALA A 3 -20.19 -2.12 5.28
CA ALA A 3 -19.25 -2.73 4.34
C ALA A 3 -19.09 -1.98 3.01
N LEU A 4 -20.18 -1.54 2.38
CA LEU A 4 -20.13 -0.93 1.04
C LEU A 4 -19.43 0.43 1.02
N SER A 5 -19.39 1.13 2.14
CA SER A 5 -18.79 2.46 2.19
C SER A 5 -17.27 2.44 2.17
N LEU A 6 -16.66 1.25 2.17
CA LEU A 6 -15.21 1.05 1.98
C LEU A 6 -14.88 0.70 0.52
N PHE A 7 -15.88 0.42 -0.32
CA PHE A 7 -15.66 -0.02 -1.70
C PHE A 7 -15.24 1.15 -2.60
N ASP A 8 -14.14 0.95 -3.32
CA ASP A 8 -13.62 1.85 -4.34
C ASP A 8 -13.95 1.33 -5.72
N SER A 9 -14.86 2.01 -6.42
CA SER A 9 -15.24 1.61 -7.78
C SER A 9 -14.15 1.91 -8.83
N GLN A 10 -13.34 2.95 -8.67
CA GLN A 10 -12.26 3.29 -9.60
C GLN A 10 -11.11 2.29 -9.43
N PHE A 11 -10.62 2.17 -8.20
CA PHE A 11 -10.15 0.95 -7.54
C PHE A 11 -10.38 -0.32 -8.34
N TYR A 12 -11.60 -0.79 -8.15
CA TYR A 12 -12.07 -2.07 -8.57
C TYR A 12 -12.05 -2.21 -10.08
N LEU A 13 -12.50 -1.22 -10.84
CA LEU A 13 -12.53 -1.31 -12.30
C LEU A 13 -11.13 -1.25 -12.93
N LYS A 14 -10.20 -0.48 -12.35
CA LYS A 14 -8.78 -0.43 -12.78
C LYS A 14 -8.12 -1.80 -12.67
N HIS A 15 -8.45 -2.57 -11.62
CA HIS A 15 -7.84 -3.88 -11.35
C HIS A 15 -8.64 -5.07 -11.87
N ASN A 16 -9.84 -4.83 -12.40
CA ASN A 16 -10.73 -5.87 -12.91
C ASN A 16 -11.24 -5.49 -14.32
N PRO A 17 -10.39 -5.61 -15.36
CA PRO A 17 -10.71 -5.17 -16.72
C PRO A 17 -11.92 -5.89 -17.33
N ASP A 18 -12.15 -7.14 -16.93
CA ASP A 18 -13.32 -7.93 -17.27
C ASP A 18 -14.61 -7.29 -16.75
N VAL A 19 -14.59 -6.81 -15.50
CA VAL A 19 -15.71 -6.09 -14.91
C VAL A 19 -15.87 -4.71 -15.53
N ALA A 20 -14.78 -4.00 -15.79
CA ALA A 20 -14.81 -2.71 -16.48
C ALA A 20 -15.51 -2.82 -17.85
N ALA A 21 -15.20 -3.87 -18.62
CA ALA A 21 -15.86 -4.14 -19.89
C ALA A 21 -17.36 -4.45 -19.73
N ALA A 22 -17.76 -5.17 -18.68
CA ALA A 22 -19.18 -5.45 -18.39
C ALA A 22 -19.95 -4.19 -17.96
N VAL A 23 -19.32 -3.33 -17.16
CA VAL A 23 -19.88 -2.03 -16.74
C VAL A 23 -20.06 -1.10 -17.94
N GLN A 24 -19.06 -1.03 -18.84
CA GLN A 24 -19.14 -0.22 -20.05
C GLN A 24 -20.29 -0.66 -20.98
N GLN A 25 -20.61 -1.96 -20.98
CA GLN A 25 -21.73 -2.53 -21.73
C GLN A 25 -23.09 -2.36 -21.03
N GLY A 26 -23.11 -1.79 -19.83
CA GLY A 26 -24.33 -1.55 -19.04
C GLY A 26 -24.95 -2.82 -18.47
N TRP A 27 -24.20 -3.91 -18.36
CA TRP A 27 -24.71 -5.19 -17.87
C TRP A 27 -24.80 -5.27 -16.34
N ILE A 28 -23.88 -4.59 -15.66
CA ILE A 28 -23.78 -4.57 -14.19
C ILE A 28 -23.03 -3.30 -13.77
N THR A 29 -23.21 -2.83 -12.54
CA THR A 29 -22.34 -1.80 -11.95
C THR A 29 -21.15 -2.44 -11.21
N ALA A 30 -20.09 -1.66 -10.94
CA ALA A 30 -18.93 -2.14 -10.19
C ALA A 30 -19.32 -2.68 -8.81
N VAL A 31 -20.19 -1.96 -8.10
CA VAL A 31 -20.63 -2.34 -6.75
C VAL A 31 -21.52 -3.58 -6.78
N GLU A 32 -22.42 -3.71 -7.75
CA GLU A 32 -23.24 -4.92 -7.91
C GLU A 32 -22.37 -6.14 -8.20
N HIS A 33 -21.38 -6.01 -9.09
CA HIS A 33 -20.45 -7.10 -9.37
C HIS A 33 -19.67 -7.47 -8.11
N PHE A 34 -19.13 -6.48 -7.39
CA PHE A 34 -18.39 -6.73 -6.17
C PHE A 34 -19.23 -7.49 -5.13
N GLN A 35 -20.48 -7.08 -4.94
CA GLN A 35 -21.39 -7.72 -4.00
C GLN A 35 -21.78 -9.14 -4.38
N GLN A 36 -22.09 -9.37 -5.67
CA GLN A 36 -22.60 -10.65 -6.15
C GLN A 36 -21.49 -11.68 -6.38
N TYR A 37 -20.31 -11.21 -6.79
CA TYR A 37 -19.20 -12.07 -7.24
C TYR A 37 -17.86 -11.68 -6.61
N GLY A 38 -17.49 -10.41 -6.67
CA GLY A 38 -16.14 -9.95 -6.33
C GLY A 38 -15.69 -10.30 -4.92
N MET A 39 -16.56 -10.18 -3.93
CA MET A 39 -16.26 -10.61 -2.57
C MET A 39 -15.93 -12.10 -2.52
N ALA A 40 -16.78 -12.97 -3.08
CA ALA A 40 -16.56 -14.43 -3.08
C ALA A 40 -15.32 -14.83 -3.90
N GLU A 41 -15.01 -14.08 -4.96
CA GLU A 41 -13.82 -14.24 -5.79
C GLU A 41 -12.53 -13.71 -5.11
N GLY A 42 -12.64 -13.03 -3.95
CA GLY A 42 -11.51 -12.48 -3.23
C GLY A 42 -10.90 -11.23 -3.87
N ARG A 43 -11.63 -10.52 -4.73
CA ARG A 43 -11.17 -9.28 -5.37
C ARG A 43 -11.15 -8.13 -4.35
N SER A 44 -10.04 -7.41 -4.24
CA SER A 44 -9.86 -6.38 -3.22
C SER A 44 -10.87 -5.22 -3.35
N PRO A 45 -11.39 -4.70 -2.23
CA PRO A 45 -12.36 -3.60 -2.23
C PRO A 45 -11.74 -2.21 -2.42
N PHE A 46 -10.47 -2.04 -2.06
CA PHE A 46 -9.70 -0.78 -2.17
C PHE A 46 -8.19 -1.07 -2.14
N SER A 47 -7.36 -0.07 -2.46
CA SER A 47 -5.92 -0.19 -2.70
C SER A 47 -5.09 -0.70 -1.51
N LEU A 48 -5.37 -0.24 -0.30
CA LEU A 48 -4.61 -0.66 0.89
C LEU A 48 -5.01 -2.02 1.47
N PHE A 49 -6.07 -2.67 0.99
CA PHE A 49 -6.46 -3.99 1.52
C PHE A 49 -5.47 -5.06 1.07
N ASN A 50 -4.77 -5.67 2.03
CA ASN A 50 -3.82 -6.74 1.79
C ASN A 50 -4.36 -8.06 2.35
N ALA A 51 -4.79 -8.94 1.46
CA ALA A 51 -5.43 -10.21 1.82
C ALA A 51 -4.46 -11.14 2.55
N GLU A 52 -3.22 -11.24 2.09
CA GLU A 52 -2.18 -12.10 2.67
C GLU A 52 -1.84 -11.66 4.09
N TYR A 53 -1.63 -10.36 4.30
CA TYR A 53 -1.42 -9.76 5.61
C TYR A 53 -2.61 -10.02 6.52
N TYR A 54 -3.83 -9.77 6.03
CA TYR A 54 -5.04 -9.99 6.80
C TYR A 54 -5.16 -11.46 7.24
N LEU A 55 -4.84 -12.44 6.39
CA LEU A 55 -4.86 -13.85 6.78
C LEU A 55 -3.71 -14.21 7.74
N ALA A 56 -2.52 -13.64 7.55
CA ALA A 56 -1.38 -13.88 8.43
C ALA A 56 -1.65 -13.36 9.86
N MET A 57 -2.31 -12.21 9.97
CA MET A 57 -2.67 -11.60 11.26
C MET A 57 -3.92 -12.22 11.89
N ASN A 58 -4.72 -12.96 11.12
CA ASN A 58 -5.99 -13.53 11.57
C ASN A 58 -6.08 -15.04 11.26
N PRO A 59 -5.40 -15.90 12.05
CA PRO A 59 -5.36 -17.35 11.80
C PRO A 59 -6.74 -18.03 11.81
N ASP A 60 -7.68 -17.50 12.58
CA ASP A 60 -9.08 -17.94 12.58
C ASP A 60 -9.75 -17.73 11.21
N VAL A 61 -9.46 -16.60 10.57
CA VAL A 61 -9.94 -16.31 9.21
C VAL A 61 -9.23 -17.18 8.19
N ALA A 62 -7.91 -17.37 8.30
CA ALA A 62 -7.17 -18.29 7.44
C ALA A 62 -7.75 -19.72 7.48
N GLN A 63 -8.18 -20.18 8.66
CA GLN A 63 -8.87 -21.46 8.81
C GLN A 63 -10.25 -21.45 8.13
N ALA A 64 -11.03 -20.37 8.26
CA ALA A 64 -12.32 -20.23 7.58
C ALA A 64 -12.17 -20.22 6.05
N VAL A 65 -11.15 -19.52 5.53
CA VAL A 65 -10.85 -19.47 4.09
C VAL A 65 -10.40 -20.84 3.56
N SER A 66 -9.49 -21.52 4.26
CA SER A 66 -8.99 -22.84 3.83
C SER A 66 -10.06 -23.93 3.82
N THR A 67 -11.13 -23.78 4.60
CA THR A 67 -12.30 -24.68 4.60
C THR A 67 -13.39 -24.27 3.61
N GLY A 68 -13.21 -23.16 2.90
CA GLY A 68 -14.18 -22.62 1.95
C GLY A 68 -15.41 -22.00 2.60
N ALA A 69 -15.37 -21.68 3.90
CA ALA A 69 -16.50 -21.10 4.62
C ALA A 69 -16.79 -19.65 4.21
N ALA A 70 -15.76 -18.89 3.84
CA ALA A 70 -15.84 -17.55 3.27
C ALA A 70 -14.56 -17.24 2.49
N SER A 71 -14.59 -16.26 1.60
CA SER A 71 -13.35 -15.65 1.10
C SER A 71 -12.76 -14.68 2.12
N VAL A 72 -11.47 -14.34 1.96
CA VAL A 72 -10.79 -13.33 2.78
C VAL A 72 -11.48 -11.96 2.73
N VAL A 73 -11.85 -11.51 1.53
CA VAL A 73 -12.54 -10.22 1.33
C VAL A 73 -13.94 -10.26 1.92
N GLN A 74 -14.67 -11.36 1.76
CA GLN A 74 -16.00 -11.52 2.35
C GLN A 74 -15.93 -11.42 3.87
N HIS A 75 -14.95 -12.07 4.49
CA HIS A 75 -14.76 -11.97 5.94
C HIS A 75 -14.43 -10.53 6.35
N PHE A 76 -13.45 -9.89 5.70
CA PHE A 76 -13.06 -8.52 6.05
C PHE A 76 -14.22 -7.54 5.92
N MET A 77 -14.95 -7.56 4.81
CA MET A 77 -16.05 -6.64 4.56
C MET A 77 -17.24 -6.89 5.49
N SER A 78 -17.50 -8.14 5.87
CA SER A 78 -18.63 -8.49 6.75
C SER A 78 -18.32 -8.29 8.24
N PHE A 79 -17.07 -8.51 8.64
CA PHE A 79 -16.65 -8.56 10.04
C PHE A 79 -15.40 -7.73 10.29
N GLY A 80 -14.30 -8.03 9.59
CA GLY A 80 -12.97 -7.50 9.88
C GLY A 80 -12.88 -5.98 10.02
N ALA A 81 -13.50 -5.24 9.12
CA ALA A 81 -13.50 -3.77 9.15
C ALA A 81 -14.19 -3.16 10.39
N ASN A 82 -14.96 -3.95 11.15
CA ASN A 82 -15.59 -3.55 12.41
C ASN A 82 -14.93 -4.19 13.65
N GLU A 83 -14.03 -5.16 13.49
CA GLU A 83 -13.46 -5.97 14.58
C GLU A 83 -12.08 -5.49 15.05
N THR A 84 -11.71 -4.23 14.79
CA THR A 84 -10.35 -3.71 15.08
C THR A 84 -9.22 -4.58 14.54
N ARG A 85 -9.44 -5.21 13.37
CA ARG A 85 -8.45 -6.08 12.71
C ARG A 85 -7.67 -5.29 11.66
N ASP A 86 -6.34 -5.35 11.75
CA ASP A 86 -5.46 -4.73 10.77
C ASP A 86 -5.62 -5.41 9.41
N PHE A 87 -5.75 -4.59 8.36
CA PHE A 87 -5.99 -5.04 6.99
C PHE A 87 -4.81 -4.78 6.05
N SER A 88 -3.77 -4.14 6.56
CA SER A 88 -2.58 -3.74 5.81
C SER A 88 -1.40 -3.65 6.76
N PRO A 89 -0.18 -3.97 6.33
CA PRO A 89 1.02 -3.69 7.13
C PRO A 89 1.24 -2.18 7.36
N LEU A 90 0.55 -1.33 6.58
CA LEU A 90 0.71 0.13 6.63
C LEU A 90 -0.27 0.82 7.59
N PHE A 91 -1.23 0.07 8.13
CA PHE A 91 -2.27 0.62 9.00
C PHE A 91 -2.51 -0.31 10.19
N ASP A 92 -2.03 0.12 11.35
CA ASP A 92 -2.31 -0.50 12.65
C ASP A 92 -3.51 0.21 13.27
N VAL A 93 -4.62 -0.53 13.41
CA VAL A 93 -5.88 0.00 13.92
C VAL A 93 -5.72 0.48 15.36
N GLN A 94 -4.97 -0.25 16.20
CA GLN A 94 -4.80 0.10 17.60
C GLN A 94 -3.94 1.36 17.74
N ALA A 95 -2.83 1.43 17.00
CA ALA A 95 -1.97 2.62 16.96
C ALA A 95 -2.74 3.86 16.48
N TYR A 96 -3.59 3.70 15.46
CA TYR A 96 -4.45 4.78 14.97
C TYR A 96 -5.42 5.27 16.05
N LEU A 97 -6.06 4.36 16.78
CA LEU A 97 -6.96 4.73 17.88
C LEU A 97 -6.22 5.32 19.09
N ASP A 98 -4.96 4.94 19.28
CA ASP A 98 -4.10 5.49 20.33
C ASP A 98 -3.65 6.92 20.03
N ALA A 99 -3.34 7.20 18.77
CA ALA A 99 -3.00 8.53 18.30
C ALA A 99 -4.21 9.47 18.18
N ASN A 100 -5.43 8.94 18.04
CA ASN A 100 -6.66 9.72 17.82
C ASN A 100 -7.75 9.40 18.87
N PRO A 101 -7.68 10.00 20.09
CA PRO A 101 -8.63 9.71 21.17
C PRO A 101 -10.09 10.02 20.84
N ASP A 102 -10.36 11.02 20.00
CA ASP A 102 -11.71 11.38 19.53
C ASP A 102 -12.30 10.29 18.64
N VAL A 103 -11.48 9.71 17.76
CA VAL A 103 -11.89 8.58 16.91
C VAL A 103 -12.14 7.35 17.76
N ARG A 104 -11.29 7.08 18.75
CA ARG A 104 -11.49 5.99 19.71
C ARG A 104 -12.83 6.12 20.44
N GLU A 105 -13.17 7.32 20.90
CA GLU A 105 -14.46 7.57 21.54
C GLU A 105 -15.63 7.27 20.59
N ALA A 106 -15.58 7.74 19.34
CA ALA A 106 -16.60 7.46 18.34
C ALA A 106 -16.77 5.96 18.05
N VAL A 107 -15.65 5.22 17.98
CA VAL A 107 -15.65 3.76 17.82
C VAL A 107 -16.28 3.05 19.01
N GLN A 108 -15.93 3.45 20.24
CA GLN A 108 -16.50 2.88 21.46
C GLN A 108 -18.01 3.15 21.59
N GLN A 109 -18.48 4.27 21.04
CA GLN A 109 -19.90 4.61 20.96
C GLN A 109 -20.62 3.91 19.81
N GLY A 110 -19.92 3.11 19.00
CA GLY A 110 -20.49 2.38 17.86
C GLY A 110 -20.93 3.28 16.70
N GLN A 111 -20.39 4.50 16.61
CA GLN A 111 -20.77 5.48 15.60
C GLN A 111 -20.10 5.21 14.25
N ILE A 112 -18.85 4.74 14.29
CA ILE A 112 -18.01 4.47 13.12
C ILE A 112 -16.98 3.39 13.50
N SER A 113 -16.45 2.65 12.54
CA SER A 113 -15.26 1.81 12.79
C SER A 113 -13.97 2.61 12.54
N ALA A 114 -12.85 2.16 13.10
CA ALA A 114 -11.55 2.81 12.86
C ALA A 114 -11.18 2.84 11.37
N THR A 115 -11.38 1.71 10.68
CA THR A 115 -11.16 1.57 9.23
C THR A 115 -12.05 2.52 8.44
N GLN A 116 -13.34 2.59 8.80
CA GLN A 116 -14.27 3.50 8.13
C GLN A 116 -13.87 4.96 8.36
N HIS A 117 -13.49 5.33 9.59
CA HIS A 117 -13.01 6.67 9.89
C HIS A 117 -11.77 7.02 9.07
N PHE A 118 -10.76 6.16 9.06
CA PHE A 118 -9.54 6.39 8.30
C PHE A 118 -9.82 6.65 6.82
N LEU A 119 -10.58 5.76 6.16
CA LEU A 119 -10.83 5.85 4.71
C LEU A 119 -11.77 7.01 4.32
N GLN A 120 -12.67 7.44 5.19
CA GLN A 120 -13.68 8.48 4.87
C GLN A 120 -13.33 9.87 5.40
N HIS A 121 -12.53 9.93 6.46
CA HIS A 121 -12.26 11.16 7.21
C HIS A 121 -10.77 11.33 7.50
N GLY A 122 -10.12 10.28 8.04
CA GLY A 122 -8.77 10.37 8.58
C GLY A 122 -7.73 10.88 7.58
N VAL A 123 -7.86 10.48 6.32
CA VAL A 123 -6.98 10.95 5.23
C VAL A 123 -7.18 12.44 4.93
N ALA A 124 -8.43 12.90 4.83
CA ALA A 124 -8.76 14.30 4.60
C ALA A 124 -8.42 15.20 5.81
N GLU A 125 -8.49 14.64 7.01
CA GLU A 125 -8.20 15.32 8.27
C GLU A 125 -6.70 15.30 8.63
N ALA A 126 -5.85 14.71 7.77
CA ALA A 126 -4.42 14.59 7.99
C ALA A 126 -4.07 13.95 9.35
N ARG A 127 -4.77 12.87 9.73
CA ARG A 127 -4.60 12.19 11.03
C ARG A 127 -3.24 11.52 11.18
N ASP A 128 -2.80 11.38 12.42
CA ASP A 128 -1.64 10.56 12.78
C ASP A 128 -2.02 9.07 12.73
N LEU A 129 -1.23 8.25 12.04
CA LEU A 129 -1.46 6.81 11.93
C LEU A 129 -0.95 6.03 13.16
N GLY A 130 -0.16 6.67 14.03
CA GLY A 130 0.40 6.06 15.24
C GLY A 130 1.58 5.11 15.01
N ASN A 131 1.89 4.81 13.75
CA ASN A 131 3.05 4.00 13.33
C ASN A 131 4.19 4.88 12.81
N GLY A 132 4.34 6.07 13.39
CA GLY A 132 5.34 7.06 13.00
C GLY A 132 5.06 7.77 11.67
N VAL A 133 3.87 7.57 11.09
CA VAL A 133 3.39 8.31 9.92
C VAL A 133 2.34 9.33 10.35
N ASN A 134 2.65 10.61 10.21
CA ASN A 134 1.66 11.67 10.32
C ASN A 134 1.21 12.11 8.92
N LEU A 135 -0.09 12.00 8.62
CA LEU A 135 -0.59 12.39 7.29
C LEU A 135 -0.44 13.88 6.99
N SER A 136 -0.20 14.74 8.01
CA SER A 136 0.15 16.14 7.76
C SER A 136 1.48 16.31 7.02
N ASP A 137 2.38 15.33 7.11
CA ASP A 137 3.68 15.37 6.44
C ASP A 137 3.54 15.24 4.91
N PHE A 138 2.40 14.72 4.44
CA PHE A 138 2.07 14.61 3.01
C PHE A 138 1.53 15.90 2.41
N ALA A 139 1.41 16.99 3.17
CA ALA A 139 0.88 18.26 2.66
C ALA A 139 1.69 18.83 1.48
N GLN A 140 2.97 18.47 1.36
CA GLN A 140 3.84 18.86 0.24
C GLN A 140 3.94 17.81 -0.86
N ASP A 141 3.34 16.63 -0.70
CA ASP A 141 3.26 15.64 -1.76
C ASP A 141 2.21 16.11 -2.79
N PRO A 142 2.62 16.41 -4.04
CA PRO A 142 1.71 17.00 -5.02
C PRO A 142 0.61 16.04 -5.48
N ILE A 143 0.86 14.73 -5.45
CA ILE A 143 -0.12 13.70 -5.85
C ILE A 143 -1.16 13.55 -4.74
N PHE A 144 -0.71 13.44 -3.50
CA PHE A 144 -1.59 13.37 -2.33
C PHE A 144 -2.44 14.64 -2.21
N SER A 145 -1.81 15.83 -2.25
CA SER A 145 -2.51 17.11 -2.12
C SER A 145 -3.49 17.37 -3.25
N ALA A 146 -3.17 16.97 -4.49
CA ALA A 146 -4.13 17.03 -5.60
C ALA A 146 -5.33 16.11 -5.36
N ALA A 147 -5.08 14.87 -4.92
CA ALA A 147 -6.14 13.91 -4.60
C ALA A 147 -7.06 14.42 -3.48
N ILE A 148 -6.51 15.05 -2.43
CA ILE A 148 -7.30 15.70 -1.37
C ILE A 148 -8.13 16.86 -1.93
N ALA A 149 -7.53 17.73 -2.75
CA ALA A 149 -8.21 18.89 -3.33
C ALA A 149 -9.38 18.48 -4.24
N ASP A 150 -9.24 17.38 -4.97
CA ASP A 150 -10.29 16.82 -5.83
C ASP A 150 -11.35 16.03 -5.06
N GLY A 151 -11.19 15.85 -3.74
CA GLY A 151 -12.03 15.00 -2.92
C GLY A 151 -11.87 13.50 -3.23
N ASN A 152 -10.82 13.13 -3.95
CA ASN A 152 -10.50 11.75 -4.30
C ASN A 152 -9.65 11.10 -3.19
N LEU A 153 -10.29 10.85 -2.04
CA LEU A 153 -9.62 10.25 -0.88
C LEU A 153 -9.03 8.87 -1.19
N GLN A 154 -9.59 8.15 -2.15
CA GLN A 154 -9.10 6.84 -2.57
C GLN A 154 -7.77 6.93 -3.32
N ALA A 155 -7.60 7.90 -4.22
CA ALA A 155 -6.31 8.18 -4.84
C ALA A 155 -5.27 8.65 -3.81
N ALA A 156 -5.69 9.41 -2.80
CA ALA A 156 -4.82 9.78 -1.69
C ALA A 156 -4.37 8.54 -0.90
N VAL A 157 -5.28 7.61 -0.61
CA VAL A 157 -4.99 6.32 0.05
C VAL A 157 -4.05 5.43 -0.79
N GLU A 158 -4.25 5.36 -2.12
CA GLU A 158 -3.33 4.67 -3.03
C GLU A 158 -1.92 5.29 -2.94
N ARG A 159 -1.82 6.62 -2.95
CA ARG A 159 -0.54 7.33 -2.79
C ARG A 159 0.13 7.05 -1.44
N LEU A 160 -0.64 6.91 -0.35
CA LEU A 160 -0.10 6.49 0.94
C LEU A 160 0.54 5.10 0.86
N GLY A 161 -0.09 4.17 0.15
CA GLY A 161 0.47 2.83 -0.10
C GLY A 161 1.81 2.86 -0.84
N ASP A 162 1.97 3.81 -1.77
CA ASP A 162 3.19 3.98 -2.56
C ASP A 162 4.34 4.66 -1.78
N VAL A 163 4.04 5.35 -0.67
CA VAL A 163 5.00 6.21 0.04
C VAL A 163 5.33 5.72 1.45
N ILE A 164 4.32 5.29 2.22
CA ILE A 164 4.50 4.92 3.64
C ILE A 164 5.63 3.92 3.88
N PRO A 165 5.76 2.83 3.09
CA PRO A 165 6.84 1.88 3.31
C PRO A 165 8.22 2.52 3.31
N PHE A 166 8.37 3.68 2.65
CA PHE A 166 9.64 4.37 2.40
C PHE A 166 9.94 5.50 3.38
N LEU A 167 9.01 5.80 4.30
CA LEU A 167 9.22 6.85 5.27
C LEU A 167 10.19 6.39 6.37
N PRO A 168 11.23 7.18 6.69
CA PRO A 168 12.19 6.82 7.76
C PRO A 168 11.55 6.73 9.14
N THR A 169 10.41 7.38 9.30
CA THR A 169 9.63 7.39 10.53
C THR A 169 8.65 6.23 10.61
N PHE A 170 8.37 5.54 9.48
CA PHE A 170 7.41 4.44 9.47
C PHE A 170 7.91 3.26 10.31
N ILE A 171 7.07 2.83 11.23
CA ILE A 171 7.28 1.70 12.13
C ILE A 171 6.52 0.51 11.55
N ALA A 172 7.25 -0.42 10.95
CA ALA A 172 6.67 -1.67 10.46
C ALA A 172 6.11 -2.53 11.60
N PRO A 173 5.10 -3.39 11.32
CA PRO A 173 4.57 -4.32 12.31
C PRO A 173 5.66 -5.24 12.88
N THR A 174 5.49 -5.69 14.13
CA THR A 174 6.51 -6.51 14.81
C THR A 174 6.81 -7.78 14.00
N GLY A 175 8.10 -8.05 13.78
CA GLY A 175 8.57 -9.22 13.02
C GLY A 175 8.54 -9.03 11.50
N TRP A 176 7.98 -7.92 11.00
CA TRP A 176 8.07 -7.55 9.60
C TRP A 176 9.35 -6.74 9.34
N GLN A 177 9.99 -6.97 8.20
CA GLN A 177 11.25 -6.31 7.84
C GLN A 177 11.04 -5.24 6.77
N VAL A 178 11.76 -4.13 6.88
CA VAL A 178 11.81 -3.10 5.84
C VAL A 178 13.01 -3.39 4.92
N ILE A 179 12.81 -3.55 3.62
CA ILE A 179 13.90 -3.84 2.66
C ILE A 179 14.54 -2.54 2.17
N PRO A 180 15.86 -2.32 2.29
CA PRO A 180 16.54 -1.13 1.76
C PRO A 180 16.86 -1.17 0.26
N ILE A 181 16.84 -0.02 -0.43
CA ILE A 181 17.10 0.07 -1.90
C ILE A 181 18.51 -0.36 -2.33
N HIS A 182 19.52 -0.09 -1.50
CA HIS A 182 20.91 -0.46 -1.78
C HIS A 182 21.17 -1.96 -1.74
N ALA A 183 20.27 -2.75 -1.16
CA ALA A 183 20.40 -4.20 -1.15
C ALA A 183 20.09 -4.83 -2.53
N LEU A 184 19.48 -4.08 -3.47
CA LEU A 184 19.13 -4.57 -4.81
C LEU A 184 20.19 -4.36 -5.91
N SER A 185 21.39 -3.84 -5.62
CA SER A 185 22.39 -3.66 -6.70
C SER A 185 23.00 -5.00 -7.11
N GLY A 186 22.75 -5.44 -8.35
CA GLY A 186 23.59 -6.44 -9.04
C GLY A 186 22.99 -7.83 -9.35
N GLN A 187 21.68 -8.04 -9.25
CA GLN A 187 21.03 -9.28 -9.71
C GLN A 187 19.76 -8.93 -10.50
N ASP A 188 19.46 -9.69 -11.56
CA ASP A 188 18.21 -9.61 -12.33
C ASP A 188 17.02 -9.83 -11.39
N PHE A 189 16.50 -8.75 -10.81
CA PHE A 189 15.45 -8.79 -9.81
C PHE A 189 14.08 -8.91 -10.50
N VAL A 190 13.44 -10.05 -10.31
CA VAL A 190 12.02 -10.23 -10.60
C VAL A 190 11.25 -9.89 -9.33
N LEU A 191 10.43 -8.83 -9.37
CA LEU A 191 9.53 -8.48 -8.28
C LEU A 191 8.71 -9.72 -7.88
N PRO A 192 8.66 -10.07 -6.58
CA PRO A 192 7.67 -11.01 -6.11
C PRO A 192 6.26 -10.54 -6.48
N ALA A 193 5.40 -11.44 -6.95
CA ALA A 193 4.06 -11.12 -7.42
C ALA A 193 3.16 -10.40 -6.37
N TRP A 194 3.54 -10.46 -5.09
CA TRP A 194 2.84 -9.85 -3.97
C TRP A 194 3.13 -8.34 -3.76
N LEU A 195 4.11 -7.76 -4.45
CA LEU A 195 4.39 -6.30 -4.40
C LEU A 195 3.37 -5.45 -5.17
N GLY A 196 2.45 -6.07 -5.89
CA GLY A 196 1.34 -5.38 -6.57
C GLY A 196 1.76 -4.51 -7.78
N PRO A 197 0.77 -4.06 -8.57
CA PRO A 197 1.02 -3.32 -9.82
C PRO A 197 1.53 -1.88 -9.62
N GLY A 198 1.27 -1.24 -8.46
CA GLY A 198 1.74 0.14 -8.18
C GLY A 198 3.27 0.27 -8.17
N ILE A 199 3.95 -0.68 -7.51
CA ILE A 199 5.43 -0.74 -7.44
C ILE A 199 6.03 -1.02 -8.83
N THR A 200 5.34 -1.80 -9.67
CA THR A 200 5.79 -2.10 -11.04
C THR A 200 5.83 -0.83 -11.92
N GLY A 201 4.83 0.04 -11.79
CA GLY A 201 4.79 1.32 -12.52
C GLY A 201 5.85 2.32 -12.04
N MET A 202 6.09 2.37 -10.72
CA MET A 202 7.14 3.20 -10.13
C MET A 202 8.53 2.79 -10.62
N ILE A 203 8.81 1.48 -10.68
CA ILE A 203 10.09 0.96 -11.17
C ILE A 203 10.29 1.23 -12.66
N GLN A 204 9.25 1.10 -13.50
CA GLN A 204 9.35 1.42 -14.92
C GLN A 204 9.67 2.90 -15.19
N ASN A 205 9.08 3.81 -14.40
CA ASN A 205 9.38 5.24 -14.48
C ASN A 205 10.83 5.55 -14.05
N LEU A 206 11.28 4.97 -12.94
CA LEU A 206 12.67 5.07 -12.48
C LEU A 206 13.65 4.51 -13.51
N GLN A 207 13.38 3.34 -14.08
CA GLN A 207 14.22 2.73 -15.13
C GLN A 207 14.33 3.63 -16.37
N THR A 208 13.24 4.26 -16.80
CA THR A 208 13.21 5.17 -17.95
C THR A 208 14.08 6.41 -17.71
N LYS A 209 13.98 7.03 -16.53
CA LYS A 209 14.78 8.22 -16.19
C LYS A 209 16.25 7.91 -15.90
N ILE A 210 16.55 6.74 -15.34
CA ILE A 210 17.94 6.24 -15.21
C ILE A 210 18.59 6.12 -16.59
N LEU A 211 17.84 5.65 -17.60
CA LEU A 211 18.32 5.60 -18.98
C LEU A 211 18.49 6.99 -19.60
N GLU A 212 17.55 7.92 -19.37
CA GLU A 212 17.60 9.29 -19.90
C GLU A 212 18.70 10.15 -19.25
N SER A 213 19.01 9.92 -17.97
CA SER A 213 20.05 10.64 -17.23
C SER A 213 21.49 10.28 -17.64
N GLY A 214 21.68 9.17 -18.39
CA GLY A 214 23.01 8.69 -18.77
C GLY A 214 23.82 8.12 -17.61
N LEU A 215 23.22 7.84 -16.46
CA LEU A 215 23.91 7.26 -15.30
C LEU A 215 24.49 5.88 -15.61
N LEU A 216 23.87 5.12 -16.52
CA LEU A 216 24.37 3.82 -16.98
C LEU A 216 25.48 3.91 -18.05
N ASP A 217 26.01 5.11 -18.32
CA ASP A 217 27.21 5.29 -19.15
C ASP A 217 28.40 4.55 -18.48
N PRO A 218 29.15 3.70 -19.21
CA PRO A 218 30.30 2.96 -18.67
C PRO A 218 31.37 3.82 -18.01
N SER A 219 31.46 5.11 -18.36
CA SER A 219 32.39 6.07 -17.74
C SER A 219 32.00 6.45 -16.31
N ASN A 220 30.74 6.22 -15.92
CA ASN A 220 30.19 6.45 -14.58
C ASN A 220 30.13 5.17 -13.73
N LEU A 221 30.48 4.01 -14.30
CA LEU A 221 30.54 2.72 -13.59
C LEU A 221 31.91 2.50 -12.93
N ASP A 222 31.93 1.79 -11.80
CA ASP A 222 33.15 1.34 -11.17
C ASP A 222 34.05 0.57 -12.16
N PRO A 223 35.36 0.47 -11.92
CA PRO A 223 36.30 -0.12 -12.87
C PRO A 223 35.97 -1.57 -13.29
N ASP A 224 35.23 -2.30 -12.45
CA ASP A 224 34.77 -3.66 -12.73
C ASP A 224 33.36 -3.73 -13.37
N GLY A 225 32.71 -2.58 -13.54
CA GLY A 225 31.39 -2.43 -14.16
C GLY A 225 30.23 -2.91 -13.29
N THR A 226 30.46 -3.19 -12.00
CA THR A 226 29.44 -3.79 -11.12
C THR A 226 28.62 -2.77 -10.32
N GLY A 227 29.07 -1.51 -10.27
CA GLY A 227 28.42 -0.42 -9.53
C GLY A 227 28.63 0.94 -10.20
N LEU A 228 28.01 1.99 -9.65
CA LEU A 228 28.25 3.38 -10.05
C LEU A 228 29.37 3.98 -9.20
N LYS A 229 30.27 4.74 -9.82
CA LYS A 229 31.35 5.48 -9.14
C LYS A 229 30.82 6.46 -8.09
N ASP A 230 29.62 6.99 -8.30
CA ASP A 230 28.90 7.83 -7.34
C ASP A 230 27.43 7.38 -7.24
N PRO A 231 27.11 6.49 -6.28
CA PRO A 231 25.75 5.99 -6.06
C PRO A 231 24.78 7.12 -5.65
N THR A 232 25.30 8.22 -5.10
CA THR A 232 24.51 9.35 -4.58
C THR A 232 23.67 10.01 -5.67
N ALA A 233 24.16 10.03 -6.91
CA ALA A 233 23.44 10.62 -8.05
C ALA A 233 22.19 9.80 -8.42
N LEU A 234 22.26 8.46 -8.36
CA LEU A 234 21.13 7.57 -8.60
C LEU A 234 20.08 7.73 -7.49
N ILE A 235 20.54 7.80 -6.25
CA ILE A 235 19.70 7.96 -5.06
C ILE A 235 18.99 9.33 -5.09
N ASN A 236 19.69 10.41 -5.48
CA ASN A 236 19.09 11.74 -5.63
C ASN A 236 18.07 11.80 -6.78
N LEU A 237 18.31 11.13 -7.90
CA LEU A 237 17.36 11.09 -9.04
C LEU A 237 16.07 10.33 -8.69
N VAL A 238 16.18 9.25 -7.93
CA VAL A 238 15.03 8.49 -7.40
C VAL A 238 14.22 9.36 -6.43
N TRP A 239 14.89 10.19 -5.63
CA TRP A 239 14.26 10.97 -4.56
C TRP A 239 13.71 12.34 -4.99
N GLU A 240 14.37 13.03 -5.93
CA GLU A 240 13.84 14.25 -6.56
C GLU A 240 12.51 13.96 -7.28
N GLU A 241 12.37 12.79 -7.89
CA GLU A 241 11.14 12.37 -8.55
C GLU A 241 10.00 12.09 -7.57
N LEU A 242 10.31 11.52 -6.41
CA LEU A 242 9.30 11.12 -5.43
C LEU A 242 8.91 12.26 -4.48
N TYR A 243 9.85 13.15 -4.12
CA TYR A 243 9.70 14.08 -2.99
C TYR A 243 10.35 15.47 -3.17
N GLY A 244 11.09 15.73 -4.26
CA GLY A 244 11.74 17.04 -4.49
C GLY A 244 12.79 17.48 -3.45
N THR A 245 13.38 16.54 -2.69
CA THR A 245 14.40 16.79 -1.64
C THR A 245 15.53 15.73 -1.66
N SER A 246 16.33 15.52 -0.60
CA SER A 246 17.44 14.51 -0.52
C SER A 246 17.12 13.31 0.42
N PRO A 247 17.81 12.15 0.32
CA PRO A 247 17.18 10.81 0.33
C PRO A 247 17.21 9.95 1.61
N ILE A 248 16.32 8.91 1.68
CA ILE A 248 16.43 7.67 2.51
C ILE A 248 15.96 6.38 1.75
N ASP A 249 16.63 5.25 2.01
CA ASP A 249 16.74 4.03 1.19
C ASP A 249 15.76 2.87 1.52
N ILE A 250 14.57 2.72 0.89
CA ILE A 250 13.64 1.59 1.19
C ILE A 250 12.91 1.06 -0.08
N ILE A 251 12.37 -0.17 -0.08
CA ILE A 251 11.60 -0.85 -1.16
C ILE A 251 10.24 -1.41 -0.69
N GLY A 252 10.06 -1.74 0.60
CA GLY A 252 8.80 -2.33 1.08
C GLY A 252 8.90 -3.05 2.43
N VAL A 253 7.78 -3.64 2.89
CA VAL A 253 7.66 -4.35 4.17
C VAL A 253 7.43 -5.86 3.93
N LEU A 254 8.28 -6.73 4.48
CA LEU A 254 8.23 -8.19 4.36
C LEU A 254 7.59 -8.87 5.58
N PRO A 255 6.81 -9.95 5.39
CA PRO A 255 6.32 -10.76 6.50
C PRO A 255 7.46 -11.48 7.24
N PRO A 256 7.25 -11.85 8.52
CA PRO A 256 8.16 -12.73 9.23
C PRO A 256 8.39 -14.03 8.45
N GLY A 257 9.67 -14.40 8.25
CA GLY A 257 10.05 -15.66 7.61
C GLY A 257 10.05 -15.67 6.08
N VAL A 258 9.75 -14.53 5.43
CA VAL A 258 10.02 -14.37 3.99
C VAL A 258 11.45 -13.89 3.81
N ASP A 259 12.29 -14.77 3.28
CA ASP A 259 13.67 -14.46 2.93
C ASP A 259 13.76 -14.20 1.42
N ILE A 260 14.43 -13.13 1.01
CA ILE A 260 14.72 -12.92 -0.41
C ILE A 260 16.00 -13.71 -0.71
N PRO A 261 16.00 -14.68 -1.64
CA PRO A 261 17.22 -15.43 -1.97
C PRO A 261 18.38 -14.48 -2.30
N GLY A 262 19.46 -14.55 -1.53
CA GLY A 262 20.63 -13.66 -1.68
C GLY A 262 20.73 -12.53 -0.66
N PHE A 263 19.78 -12.41 0.27
CA PHE A 263 19.75 -11.39 1.31
C PHE A 263 19.87 -12.06 2.67
N SER A 264 20.79 -11.61 3.51
CA SER A 264 20.82 -11.97 4.93
C SER A 264 20.74 -10.70 5.74
N ALA A 265 19.76 -10.60 6.64
CA ALA A 265 19.70 -9.52 7.61
C ALA A 265 20.97 -9.61 8.50
N THR A 266 21.88 -8.64 8.32
CA THR A 266 22.98 -8.38 9.26
C THR A 266 22.56 -7.36 10.29
#